data_AF-A0A2X3EVL4-F1
#
_entry.id   AF-A0A2X3EVL4-F1
#
_cell.length_a   1.000
_cell.length_b   1.000
_cell.length_c   1.000
_cell.angle_alpha   90.00
_cell.angle_beta   90.00
_cell.angle_gamma   90.00
#
_symmetry.space_group_name_H-M   'P 1'
#
loop_
_entity.id
_entity.type
_entity.pdbx_description
1 polymer ?
#
loop_
_entity_poly.entity_id
_entity_poly.type
_entity_poly.pdbx_seq_one_letter_code
_entity_poly.pdbx_strand_id
1 'polypeptide(L)' 'MALIAEVDDRLWLCDLGFGSYGIRAPLAIDMTDTDIEQDFDTFRLIRDVNNEYLLQAKVEGAWANQYSFDLSPPGVD' A
#
# COMPACT_ATOMS: atom_id res chain seq x y z
N MET A 1 -6.33 -7.29 6.07
CA MET A 1 -5.57 -8.42 5.47
C MET A 1 -5.32 -7.99 4.05
N ALA A 2 -4.06 -7.77 3.71
CA ALA A 2 -3.66 -7.35 2.37
C ALA A 2 -3.29 -8.57 1.52
N LEU A 3 -3.45 -8.43 0.20
CA LEU A 3 -3.10 -9.40 -0.81
C LEU A 3 -2.25 -8.71 -1.88
N ILE A 4 -1.29 -9.45 -2.43
CA ILE A 4 -0.62 -9.08 -3.66
C ILE A 4 -1.25 -9.90 -4.78
N ALA A 5 -1.84 -9.21 -5.76
CA ALA A 5 -2.41 -9.82 -6.95
C ALA A 5 -1.53 -9.50 -8.16
N GLU A 6 -1.24 -10.51 -8.96
CA GLU A 6 -0.61 -10.33 -10.27
C GLU A 6 -1.69 -10.29 -11.35
N VAL A 7 -1.75 -9.18 -12.10
CA VAL A 7 -2.67 -8.97 -13.22
C VAL A 7 -1.90 -8.26 -14.32
N ASP A 8 -1.91 -8.82 -15.53
CA ASP A 8 -1.21 -8.28 -16.70
C ASP A 8 0.29 -7.99 -16.42
N ASP A 9 0.99 -8.99 -15.89
CA ASP A 9 2.42 -8.93 -15.51
C ASP A 9 2.77 -7.79 -14.52
N ARG A 10 1.77 -7.27 -13.80
CA ARG A 10 1.92 -6.20 -12.81
C ARG A 10 1.38 -6.63 -11.47
N LEU A 11 2.09 -6.25 -10.41
CA LEU A 11 1.73 -6.57 -9.04
C LEU A 11 0.93 -5.43 -8.40
N TRP A 12 -0.16 -5.80 -7.73
CA TRP A 12 -1.13 -4.90 -7.15
C TRP A 12 -1.37 -5.24 -5.68
N LEU A 13 -1.25 -4.25 -4.81
CA LEU A 13 -1.69 -4.29 -3.43
C LEU A 13 -3.21 -4.12 -3.37
N CYS A 14 -3.89 -5.13 -2.84
CA CYS A 14 -5.31 -5.15 -2.56
C CYS A 14 -5.51 -5.30 -1.05
N ASP A 15 -6.19 -4.36 -0.39
CA ASP A 15 -6.53 -4.49 1.04
C ASP A 15 -7.99 -4.14 1.26
N LEU A 16 -8.76 -5.11 1.77
CA LEU A 16 -10.18 -4.98 2.05
C LEU A 16 -10.48 -4.84 3.55
N GLY A 17 -9.46 -4.70 4.41
CA GLY A 17 -9.63 -4.95 5.84
C GLY A 17 -8.88 -4.03 6.81
N PHE A 18 -8.31 -2.89 6.38
CA PHE A 18 -7.54 -2.02 7.30
C PHE A 18 -8.38 -1.11 8.22
N GLY A 19 -9.71 -1.27 8.29
CA GLY A 19 -10.55 -0.44 9.15
C GLY A 19 -10.70 0.98 8.60
N SER A 20 -10.23 1.99 9.35
CA SER A 20 -10.55 3.42 9.12
C SER A 20 -10.05 4.00 7.80
N TYR A 21 -8.89 3.54 7.29
CA TYR A 21 -8.27 4.03 6.06
C TYR A 21 -7.88 2.87 5.13
N GLY A 22 -8.87 2.04 4.78
CA GLY A 22 -8.68 1.00 3.77
C GLY A 22 -8.61 1.59 2.37
N ILE A 23 -7.63 1.14 1.57
CA ILE A 23 -7.58 1.48 0.14
C ILE A 23 -8.83 0.93 -0.56
N ARG A 24 -9.46 1.75 -1.40
CA ARG A 24 -10.72 1.45 -2.10
C ARG A 24 -10.51 0.95 -3.52
N ALA A 25 -9.29 1.09 -4.03
CA ALA A 25 -8.84 0.53 -5.29
C ALA A 25 -7.44 -0.10 -5.13
N PRO A 26 -7.08 -1.07 -5.99
CA PRO A 26 -5.75 -1.65 -5.97
C PRO A 26 -4.66 -0.59 -6.20
N LEU A 27 -3.56 -0.68 -5.45
CA LEU A 27 -2.37 0.16 -5.66
C LEU A 27 -1.31 -0.66 -6.36
N ALA A 28 -0.78 -0.16 -7.48
CA ALA A 28 0.34 -0.84 -8.12
C ALA A 28 1.61 -0.67 -7.29
N ILE A 29 2.34 -1.76 -7.03
CA ILE A 29 3.49 -1.73 -6.12
C ILE A 29 4.69 -0.96 -6.68
N ASP A 30 4.71 -0.74 -8.00
CA ASP A 30 5.74 0.00 -8.72
C ASP A 30 5.50 1.52 -8.72
N MET A 31 4.32 1.98 -8.30
CA MET A 31 3.98 3.40 -8.16
C MET A 31 4.37 3.92 -6.78
N THR A 32 5.68 3.91 -6.49
CA THR A 32 6.20 4.49 -5.25
C THR A 32 6.31 6.01 -5.34
N ASP A 33 6.31 6.65 -4.18
CA ASP A 33 6.55 8.09 -4.01
C ASP A 33 5.58 8.98 -4.80
N THR A 34 4.39 8.44 -5.09
CA THR A 34 3.33 9.05 -5.88
C THR A 34 2.07 9.15 -5.04
N ASP A 35 1.47 10.35 -4.98
CA ASP A 35 0.16 10.58 -4.37
C ASP A 35 -0.92 9.94 -5.25
N ILE A 36 -1.70 9.02 -4.68
CA ILE A 36 -2.76 8.27 -5.35
C ILE A 36 -4.08 8.57 -4.65
N GLU A 37 -4.94 9.34 -5.32
CA GLU A 37 -6.27 9.67 -4.82
C GLU A 37 -7.24 8.51 -5.04
N GLN A 38 -8.00 8.18 -3.99
CA GLN A 38 -9.08 7.20 -4.01
C GLN A 38 -10.27 7.78 -3.24
N ASP A 39 -11.27 8.26 -3.98
CA ASP A 39 -12.39 9.03 -3.45
C ASP A 39 -11.94 10.25 -2.61
N PHE A 40 -12.06 10.17 -1.29
CA PHE A 40 -11.76 11.27 -0.36
C PHE A 40 -10.39 11.13 0.32
N ASP A 41 -9.72 10.00 0.10
CA ASP A 41 -8.46 9.66 0.73
C ASP A 41 -7.33 9.75 -0.29
N THR A 42 -6.15 10.19 0.15
CA THR A 42 -4.93 10.11 -0.66
C THR A 42 -3.98 9.12 0.00
N PHE A 43 -3.48 8.19 -0.79
CA PHE A 43 -2.51 7.19 -0.36
C PHE A 43 -1.20 7.36 -1.09
N ARG A 44 -0.13 6.76 -0.55
CA ARG A 44 1.11 6.52 -1.29
C ARG A 44 1.80 5.29 -0.77
N LEU A 45 2.56 4.64 -1.64
CA LEU A 45 3.56 3.64 -1.27
C LEU A 45 4.92 4.32 -1.24
N ILE A 46 5.70 4.09 -0.20
CA ILE A 46 7.12 4.46 -0.18
C ILE A 46 7.97 3.22 0.09
N ARG A 47 9.26 3.30 -0.25
CA ARG A 47 10.27 2.35 0.23
C ARG A 47 10.95 2.91 1.46
N ASP A 48 10.98 2.13 2.53
CA ASP A 48 11.68 2.53 3.75
C ASP A 48 13.20 2.24 3.67
N VAL A 49 13.91 2.50 4.77
CA VAL A 49 15.37 2.29 4.84
C VAL A 49 15.79 0.82 4.71
N ASN A 50 14.86 -0.12 4.94
CA ASN A 50 15.07 -1.56 4.80
C ASN A 50 14.60 -2.07 3.42
N ASN A 51 14.19 -1.17 2.53
CA ASN A 51 13.59 -1.49 1.23
C ASN A 51 12.28 -2.31 1.38
N GLU A 52 11.57 -2.15 2.49
CA GLU A 52 10.18 -2.61 2.66
C GLU A 52 9.22 -1.61 2.05
N TYR A 53 8.04 -2.08 1.62
CA TYR A 53 6.95 -1.19 1.23
C TYR A 53 6.26 -0.65 2.48
N LEU A 54 6.03 0.65 2.55
CA LEU A 54 5.23 1.30 3.58
C LEU A 54 4.04 2.01 2.94
N LEU A 55 2.83 1.57 3.28
CA LEU A 55 1.60 2.26 2.92
C LEU A 55 1.38 3.46 3.86
N GLN A 56 1.12 4.63 3.27
CA GLN A 56 0.73 5.82 4.01
C GLN A 56 -0.60 6.36 3.49
N ALA A 57 -1.39 6.90 4.41
CA ALA A 57 -2.60 7.67 4.12
C ALA A 57 -2.37 9.14 4.50
N LYS A 58 -2.98 10.06 3.76
CA LYS A 58 -2.92 11.49 4.05
C LYS A 58 -4.05 11.85 5.01
N VAL A 59 -3.71 12.16 6.25
CA VAL A 59 -4.64 12.48 7.33
C VAL A 59 -4.35 13.90 7.80
N GLU A 60 -5.35 14.79 7.73
CA GLU A 60 -5.23 16.19 8.15
C GLU A 60 -4.01 16.92 7.54
N GLY A 61 -3.68 16.59 6.28
CA GLY A 61 -2.55 17.19 5.56
C GLY A 61 -1.17 16.59 5.89
N ALA A 62 -1.09 15.61 6.79
CA ALA A 62 0.13 14.89 7.13
C ALA A 62 0.07 13.43 6.65
N TRP A 63 1.25 12.83 6.41
CA TRP A 63 1.34 11.41 6.05
C TRP A 63 1.36 10.55 7.31
N ALA A 64 0.38 9.66 7.44
CA ALA A 64 0.27 8.70 8.52
C ALA A 64 0.64 7.29 8.03
N ASN A 65 1.56 6.64 8.72
CA ASN A 65 1.96 5.25 8.45
C ASN A 65 0.79 4.31 8.76
N GLN A 66 0.45 3.43 7.81
CA GLN A 66 -0.56 2.41 8.00
C GLN A 66 0.10 1.08 8.40
N TYR A 67 0.83 0.47 7.48
CA TYR A 67 1.60 -0.76 7.71
C TYR A 67 2.73 -0.91 6.70
N SER A 68 3.76 -1.66 7.10
CA SER A 68 4.85 -2.09 6.23
C SER A 68 4.67 -3.54 5.81
N PHE A 69 5.21 -3.92 4.64
CA PHE A 69 5.24 -5.28 4.15
C PHE A 69 6.38 -5.50 3.13
N ASP A 70 6.77 -6.75 2.94
CA ASP A 70 7.59 -7.20 1.82
C ASP A 70 6.78 -8.12 0.90
N LEU A 71 7.42 -8.65 -0.15
CA LEU A 71 6.78 -9.58 -1.08
C LEU A 71 7.08 -11.05 -0.76
N SER A 72 7.62 -11.32 0.43
CA SER A 72 7.95 -12.68 0.85
C SER A 72 6.66 -13.47 1.08
N PRO A 73 6.56 -14.72 0.60
CA PRO A 73 5.41 -15.56 0.88
C PRO A 73 5.21 -15.74 2.40
N PRO A 74 3.96 -15.79 2.91
CA PRO A 74 3.73 -16.02 4.32
C PRO A 74 4.36 -17.34 4.79
N GLY A 75 5.19 -17.30 5.83
CA GLY A 75 5.75 -18.49 6.49
C GLY A 75 7.08 -19.01 5.93
N VAL A 76 7.84 -18.18 5.20
CA VAL A 76 9.24 -18.44 4.88
C VAL A 76 10.09 -17.45 5.66
N ASP A 77 10.65 -17.90 6.80
CA ASP A 77 11.67 -17.18 7.58
C ASP A 77 13.07 -17.34 6.95
#